data_AF-A0A699XFC2-F1
#
_entry.id   AF-A0A699XFC2-F1
#
_cell.length_a   1.000
_cell.length_b   1.000
_cell.length_c   1.000
_cell.angle_alpha   90.00
_cell.angle_beta   90.00
_cell.angle_gamma   90.00
#
_symmetry.space_group_name_H-M   'P 1'
#
loop_
_entity.id
_entity.type
_entity.pdbx_description
1 polymer ?
#
loop_
_entity_poly.entity_id
_entity_poly.type
_entity_poly.pdbx_seq_one_letter_code
_entity_poly.pdbx_strand_id
1 'polypeptide(L)'
;MRQRRWLELLSDYDYDIRYHPGKANVVADALSRKERIERLWVRALVMTIGLDLPKQILEAQTEALKPENLKNEDVGVMTRKDTPK
;
A
#
# COMPACT_ATOMS: atom_id res chain seq x y z
N MET A 1 -8.86 21.94 22.40
CA MET A 1 -7.51 22.09 22.99
C MET A 1 -7.28 21.38 24.34
N ARG A 2 -8.32 20.96 25.08
CA ARG A 2 -8.12 20.29 26.39
C ARG A 2 -7.54 18.87 26.29
N GLN A 3 -7.99 18.05 25.34
CA GLN A 3 -7.50 16.66 25.18
C GLN A 3 -6.00 16.56 24.90
N ARG A 4 -5.46 17.47 24.08
CA ARG A 4 -4.03 17.48 23.71
C ARG A 4 -3.12 17.75 24.91
N ARG A 5 -3.52 18.69 25.77
CA ARG A 5 -2.83 19.01 27.04
C ARG A 5 -2.82 17.84 28.02
N TRP A 6 -3.88 17.03 28.07
CA TRP A 6 -3.91 15.84 28.93
C TRP A 6 -2.95 14.74 28.44
N LEU A 7 -2.80 14.59 27.12
CA LEU A 7 -1.86 13.62 26.55
C LEU A 7 -0.41 14.03 26.79
N GLU A 8 -0.08 15.31 26.65
CA GLU A 8 1.24 15.86 26.97
C GLU A 8 1.58 15.62 28.45
N LEU A 9 0.66 15.92 29.36
CA LEU A 9 0.87 15.69 30.80
C LEU A 9 1.07 14.21 31.13
N LEU A 10 0.31 13.31 30.49
CA LEU A 10 0.48 11.87 30.70
C LEU A 10 1.86 11.41 30.20
N SER A 11 2.31 11.89 29.04
CA SER A 11 3.59 11.45 28.45
C SER A 11 4.83 11.72 29.30
N ASP A 12 4.75 12.65 30.25
CA ASP A 12 5.82 12.94 31.21
C ASP A 12 5.95 11.91 32.34
N TYR A 13 4.96 11.01 32.49
CA TYR A 13 4.95 9.95 33.49
C TYR A 13 5.23 8.59 32.86
N ASP A 14 5.97 7.75 33.58
CA ASP A 14 6.17 6.34 33.20
C ASP A 14 4.99 5.51 33.73
N TYR A 15 3.92 5.41 32.93
CA TYR A 15 2.70 4.69 33.27
C TYR A 15 2.45 3.53 32.30
N ASP A 16 2.01 2.39 32.84
CA ASP A 16 1.60 1.22 32.06
C ASP A 16 0.07 1.05 32.13
N ILE A 17 -0.61 1.16 30.99
CA ILE A 17 -2.07 0.97 30.92
C ILE A 17 -2.36 -0.53 30.91
N ARG A 18 -2.62 -1.09 32.09
CA ARG A 18 -3.05 -2.48 32.20
C ARG A 18 -4.51 -2.62 31.83
N TYR A 19 -4.78 -3.39 30.77
CA TYR A 19 -6.14 -3.71 30.36
C TYR A 19 -6.75 -4.77 31.30
N HIS A 20 -8.00 -4.55 31.72
CA HIS A 20 -8.73 -5.47 32.58
C HIS A 20 -10.05 -5.85 31.88
N PRO A 21 -10.25 -7.12 31.49
CA PRO A 21 -11.51 -7.55 30.92
C PRO A 21 -12.62 -7.41 31.98
N GLY A 22 -13.74 -6.78 31.62
CA GLY A 22 -14.83 -6.56 32.56
C GLY A 22 -16.04 -5.88 31.94
N LYS A 23 -17.15 -5.81 32.70
CA LYS A 23 -18.43 -5.26 32.23
C LYS A 23 -18.34 -3.81 31.75
N ALA A 24 -17.41 -3.02 32.30
CA ALA A 24 -17.16 -1.65 31.89
C ALA A 24 -16.48 -1.53 30.50
N ASN A 25 -15.80 -2.59 30.04
CA ASN A 25 -15.03 -2.59 28.79
C ASN A 25 -15.75 -3.28 27.62
N VAL A 26 -16.99 -3.71 27.80
CA VAL A 26 -17.76 -4.41 26.75
C VAL A 26 -17.84 -3.59 25.46
N VAL A 27 -18.04 -2.27 25.58
CA VAL A 27 -18.09 -1.37 24.42
C VAL A 27 -16.72 -1.24 23.76
N ALA A 28 -15.65 -1.07 24.55
CA ALA A 28 -14.28 -1.00 24.04
C ALA A 28 -13.88 -2.30 23.32
N ASP A 29 -14.26 -3.45 23.87
CA ASP A 29 -13.97 -4.77 23.30
C ASP A 29 -14.73 -4.99 21.99
N ALA A 30 -16.00 -4.59 21.94
CA ALA A 30 -16.81 -4.68 20.73
C ALA A 30 -16.23 -3.82 19.61
N LEU A 31 -15.78 -2.60 19.93
CA LEU A 31 -15.17 -1.69 18.96
C LEU A 31 -13.79 -2.17 18.50
N SER A 32 -12.94 -2.65 19.41
CA SER A 32 -11.60 -3.15 19.08
C SER A 32 -11.65 -4.35 18.12
N ARG A 33 -12.68 -5.21 18.23
CA ARG A 33 -12.89 -6.32 17.29
C ARG A 33 -13.12 -5.83 15.86
N LYS A 34 -13.89 -4.75 15.69
CA LYS A 34 -14.17 -4.17 14.36
C LYS A 34 -12.90 -3.59 13.73
N GLU A 35 -12.13 -2.80 14.46
CA GLU A 35 -10.87 -2.23 13.97
C GLU A 35 -9.85 -3.31 13.58
N ARG A 36 -9.75 -4.38 14.38
CA ARG A 36 -8.88 -5.52 14.03
C ARG A 36 -9.32 -6.20 12.74
N ILE A 37 -10.62 -6.40 12.56
CA ILE A 37 -11.18 -6.98 11.34
C ILE A 37 -10.88 -6.07 10.15
N GLU A 38 -11.20 -4.78 10.22
CA GLU A 38 -10.91 -3.79 9.16
C GLU A 38 -9.41 -3.77 8.80
N ARG A 39 -8.53 -3.78 9.80
CA ARG A 39 -7.07 -3.85 9.59
C ARG A 39 -6.65 -5.13 8.87
N LEU A 40 -7.28 -6.27 9.16
CA LEU A 40 -7.01 -7.53 8.46
C LEU A 40 -7.48 -7.48 7.01
N TRP A 41 -8.66 -6.92 6.73
CA TRP A 41 -9.17 -6.73 5.37
C TRP A 41 -8.27 -5.80 4.55
N VAL A 42 -7.82 -4.68 5.12
CA VAL A 42 -6.88 -3.76 4.47
C VAL A 42 -5.57 -4.48 4.16
N ARG A 43 -5.02 -5.25 5.12
CA ARG A 43 -3.79 -6.01 4.89
C ARG A 43 -3.96 -7.08 3.82
N ALA A 44 -5.08 -7.79 3.81
CA ALA A 44 -5.39 -8.78 2.79
C ALA A 44 -5.53 -8.13 1.41
N LEU A 45 -6.23 -7.00 1.31
CA LEU A 45 -6.38 -6.25 0.08
C LEU A 45 -5.05 -5.71 -0.45
N VAL A 46 -4.17 -5.23 0.43
CA VAL A 46 -2.81 -4.81 0.06
C VAL A 46 -1.99 -6.00 -0.44
N MET A 47 -2.14 -7.18 0.15
CA MET A 47 -1.47 -8.40 -0.33
C MET A 47 -2.02 -8.84 -1.70
N THR A 48 -3.33 -8.78 -1.93
CA THR A 48 -3.91 -9.14 -3.22
C THR A 48 -3.52 -8.15 -4.30
N ILE A 49 -3.70 -6.84 -4.07
CA ILE A 49 -3.33 -5.81 -5.05
C ILE A 49 -1.82 -5.78 -5.28
N GLY A 50 -1.02 -5.87 -4.22
CA GLY A 50 0.44 -5.81 -4.31
C GLY A 50 1.06 -7.00 -5.04
N LEU A 51 0.40 -8.16 -5.07
CA LEU A 51 0.88 -9.35 -5.78
C LEU A 51 0.27 -9.50 -7.17
N ASP A 52 -1.00 -9.14 -7.34
CA ASP A 52 -1.74 -9.36 -8.58
C ASP A 52 -1.49 -8.25 -9.60
N LEU A 53 -1.39 -6.98 -9.16
CA LEU A 53 -1.20 -5.84 -10.05
C LEU A 53 0.14 -5.90 -10.80
N PRO A 54 1.30 -6.17 -10.15
CA PRO A 54 2.57 -6.30 -10.89
C PRO A 54 2.58 -7.48 -11.86
N LYS A 55 1.89 -8.57 -11.51
CA LYS A 55 1.76 -9.74 -12.38
C LYS A 55 0.97 -9.40 -13.65
N GLN A 56 -0.18 -8.74 -13.51
CA GLN A 56 -0.98 -8.29 -14.66
C GLN A 56 -0.22 -7.28 -15.54
N ILE A 57 0.52 -6.36 -14.91
CA ILE A 57 1.36 -5.40 -15.66
C ILE A 57 2.43 -6.13 -16.48
N LEU A 58 3.13 -7.09 -15.87
CA LEU A 58 4.16 -7.86 -16.57
C LEU A 58 3.55 -8.65 -17.74
N GLU A 59 2.42 -9.31 -17.51
CA GLU A 59 1.72 -10.10 -18.53
C GLU A 59 1.29 -9.21 -19.72
N ALA A 60 0.70 -8.05 -19.43
CA ALA A 60 0.33 -7.06 -20.45
C ALA A 60 1.53 -6.51 -21.22
N GLN A 61 2.67 -6.24 -20.54
CA GLN A 61 3.90 -5.82 -21.21
C GLN A 61 4.45 -6.91 -22.12
N THR A 62 4.45 -8.17 -21.68
CA THR A 62 4.90 -9.30 -22.50
C THR A 62 4.00 -9.53 -23.71
N GLU A 63 2.70 -9.33 -23.56
CA GLU A 63 1.73 -9.42 -24.65
C GLU A 63 1.96 -8.32 -25.70
N ALA A 64 2.19 -7.08 -25.25
CA ALA A 64 2.45 -5.94 -26.13
C ALA A 64 3.79 -6.06 -26.89
N LEU A 65 4.80 -6.69 -26.30
CA LEU A 65 6.11 -6.91 -26.93
C LEU A 65 6.11 -8.06 -27.98
N LYS A 66 5.00 -8.81 -28.11
CA LYS A 66 4.92 -9.88 -29.11
C LYS A 66 5.11 -9.30 -30.53
N PRO A 67 5.86 -10.01 -31.40
CA PRO A 67 6.15 -9.55 -32.76
C PRO A 67 4.90 -9.35 -33.62
N GLU A 68 3.78 -9.98 -33.25
CA GLU A 68 2.47 -9.84 -33.88
C GLU A 68 1.81 -8.48 -33.61
N ASN A 69 2.10 -7.87 -32.46
CA ASN A 69 1.56 -6.58 -32.01
C ASN A 69 2.48 -5.40 -32.39
N LEU A 70 3.77 -5.65 -32.60
CA LEU A 70 4.76 -4.69 -33.09
C LEU A 70 4.60 -4.44 -34.60
N LYS A 71 3.54 -3.74 -35.01
CA LYS A 71 3.41 -3.25 -36.39
C LYS A 71 4.27 -2.00 -36.58
N ASN A 72 5.50 -2.21 -37.04
CA ASN A 72 6.25 -1.40 -38.02
C ASN A 72 6.57 0.08 -37.76
N GLU A 73 6.35 0.66 -36.58
CA GLU A 73 6.80 2.02 -36.29
C GLU A 73 8.02 2.01 -35.38
N ASP A 74 9.21 1.88 -35.99
CA ASP A 74 10.31 2.86 -35.88
C ASP A 74 11.57 2.33 -36.59
N VAL A 75 11.59 2.45 -37.93
CA VAL A 75 12.85 2.46 -38.72
C VAL A 75 13.38 3.91 -38.83
N GLY A 76 12.95 4.80 -37.93
CA GLY A 76 12.89 6.23 -38.16
C GLY A 76 13.85 7.09 -37.35
N VAL A 77 14.75 6.57 -36.49
CA VAL A 77 15.76 7.44 -35.85
C VAL A 77 17.15 6.80 -35.74
N MET A 78 18.08 7.42 -36.49
CA MET A 78 19.54 7.55 -36.27
C MET A 78 20.52 6.66 -37.07
N THR A 79 20.51 6.79 -38.40
CA THR A 79 21.77 6.74 -39.19
C THR A 79 22.23 8.17 -39.49
N ARG A 80 22.89 8.84 -38.54
CA ARG A 80 23.65 10.06 -38.88
C ARG A 80 24.95 9.64 -39.57
N LYS A 81 24.98 9.85 -40.88
CA LYS A 81 26.19 9.80 -41.70
C LYS A 81 27.02 11.05 -41.44
N ASP A 82 27.92 10.99 -40.47
CA ASP A 82 28.95 12.01 -40.32
C ASP A 82 30.31 11.43 -40.72
N THR A 83 30.61 11.55 -42.01
CA THR A 83 31.98 11.52 -42.52
C THR A 83 32.16 12.74 -43.42
N PRO A 84 32.93 13.75 -43.00
CA PRO A 84 33.54 14.68 -43.93
C PRO A 84 35.07 14.53 -43.95
N LYS A 85 35.58 14.74 -45.17
CA LYS A 85 36.95 14.80 -45.67
C LYS A 85 38.05 15.22 -44.69
#